data_AF-A0A6B3IC94-F1
#
_entry.id   AF-A0A6B3IC94-F1
#
_cell.length_a   1.000
_cell.length_b   1.000
_cell.length_c   1.000
_cell.angle_alpha   90.00
_cell.angle_beta   90.00
_cell.angle_gamma   90.00
#
_symmetry.space_group_name_H-M   'P 1'
#
loop_
_entity.id
_entity.type
_entity.pdbx_description
1 polymer ?
#
loop_
_entity_poly.entity_id
_entity_poly.type
_entity_poly.pdbx_seq_one_letter_code
_entity_poly.pdbx_strand_id
1 'polypeptide(L)'
;GTEDQKFGLSLTDGSAQHAIARVLGQPQLEMTGLHCHIGSQITDIKPYLVAVRRMVGLMARIKDSHGVTFAELDLGGGHGVAYRPGEPALDPTALARRLTAELTA
;
A
#
# COMPACT_ATOMS: atom_id res chain seq x y z
N GLY A 1 6.59 -0.20 -2.37
CA GLY A 1 7.84 0.00 -1.63
C GLY A 1 8.88 0.55 -2.56
N THR A 2 10.08 0.80 -2.05
CA THR A 2 11.25 1.11 -2.88
C THR A 2 11.77 -0.19 -3.50
N GLU A 3 12.26 -0.14 -4.74
CA GLU A 3 13.02 -1.25 -5.34
C GLU A 3 14.42 -1.32 -4.68
N ASP A 4 15.16 -2.41 -4.91
CA ASP A 4 16.51 -2.63 -4.35
C ASP A 4 16.56 -2.68 -2.81
N GLN A 5 15.69 -3.51 -2.23
CA GLN A 5 15.65 -3.79 -0.81
C GLN A 5 15.10 -5.20 -0.56
N LYS A 6 15.28 -5.72 0.66
CA LYS A 6 15.06 -7.14 1.00
C LYS A 6 13.60 -7.59 1.18
N PHE A 7 12.63 -6.69 1.11
CA PHE A 7 11.22 -6.88 1.43
C PHE A 7 10.31 -6.81 0.21
N GLY A 8 9.16 -7.46 0.33
CA GLY A 8 8.13 -7.41 -0.69
C GLY A 8 8.55 -8.10 -1.98
N LEU A 9 7.69 -7.97 -2.97
CA LEU A 9 7.86 -8.55 -4.29
C LEU A 9 7.70 -7.43 -5.31
N SER A 10 8.64 -7.33 -6.23
CA SER A 10 8.64 -6.25 -7.21
C SER A 10 7.42 -6.35 -8.12
N LEU A 11 6.85 -5.19 -8.44
CA LEU A 11 5.73 -5.08 -9.37
C LEU A 11 6.21 -5.05 -10.82
N THR A 12 7.48 -4.70 -11.04
CA THR A 12 8.05 -4.46 -12.37
C THR A 12 8.71 -5.68 -12.98
N ASP A 13 9.17 -6.63 -12.18
CA ASP A 13 9.81 -7.87 -12.66
C ASP A 13 8.85 -9.07 -12.74
N GLY A 14 7.58 -8.90 -12.32
CA GLY A 14 6.56 -9.95 -12.33
C GLY A 14 6.50 -10.80 -11.05
N SER A 15 7.39 -10.59 -10.09
CA SER A 15 7.47 -11.38 -8.85
C SER A 15 6.17 -11.30 -8.04
N ALA A 16 5.57 -10.12 -7.93
CA ALA A 16 4.31 -9.95 -7.21
C ALA A 16 3.16 -10.72 -7.89
N GLN A 17 3.05 -10.63 -9.22
CA GLN A 17 2.02 -11.30 -10.01
C GLN A 17 2.15 -12.83 -9.88
N HIS A 18 3.37 -13.35 -9.91
CA HIS A 18 3.64 -14.78 -9.69
C HIS A 18 3.17 -15.24 -8.30
N ALA A 19 3.49 -14.48 -7.24
CA ALA A 19 3.07 -14.83 -5.89
C ALA A 19 1.55 -14.76 -5.70
N ILE A 20 0.89 -13.73 -6.25
CA ILE A 20 -0.56 -13.59 -6.23
C ILE A 20 -1.22 -14.83 -6.84
N ALA A 21 -0.83 -15.20 -8.07
CA ALA A 21 -1.39 -16.37 -8.74
C ALA A 21 -1.17 -17.67 -7.94
N ARG A 22 -0.01 -17.79 -7.27
CA ARG A 22 0.28 -18.95 -6.43
C ARG A 22 -0.59 -19.02 -5.19
N VAL A 23 -0.76 -17.91 -4.47
CA VAL A 23 -1.59 -17.84 -3.25
C VAL A 23 -3.05 -18.10 -3.59
N LEU A 24 -3.58 -17.51 -4.68
CA LEU A 24 -4.94 -17.75 -5.15
C LEU A 24 -5.22 -19.21 -5.52
N GLY A 25 -4.18 -19.98 -5.87
CA GLY A 25 -4.28 -21.42 -6.14
C GLY A 25 -4.19 -22.32 -4.91
N GLN A 26 -3.98 -21.79 -3.70
CA GLN A 26 -3.87 -22.58 -2.47
C GLN A 26 -5.22 -22.70 -1.77
N PRO A 27 -5.82 -23.90 -1.63
CA PRO A 27 -7.13 -24.06 -1.01
C PRO A 27 -7.13 -23.82 0.51
N GLN A 28 -5.96 -23.74 1.14
CA GLN A 28 -5.81 -23.45 2.58
C GLN A 28 -5.43 -22.00 2.88
N LEU A 29 -5.33 -21.12 1.87
CA LEU A 29 -5.01 -19.71 2.06
C LEU A 29 -6.14 -18.85 1.50
N GLU A 30 -6.49 -17.81 2.25
CA GLU A 30 -7.36 -16.73 1.77
C GLU A 30 -6.52 -15.47 1.61
N MET A 31 -6.52 -14.90 0.41
CA MET A 31 -5.84 -13.64 0.15
C MET A 31 -6.80 -12.49 0.44
N THR A 32 -6.60 -11.77 1.54
CA THR A 32 -7.52 -10.69 1.98
C THR A 32 -7.17 -9.31 1.45
N GLY A 33 -5.93 -9.10 1.00
CA GLY A 33 -5.42 -7.77 0.70
C GLY A 33 -3.99 -7.71 0.19
N LEU A 34 -3.54 -6.47 0.02
CA LEU A 34 -2.15 -6.13 -0.30
C LEU A 34 -1.57 -5.23 0.80
N HIS A 35 -0.25 -5.30 0.97
CA HIS A 35 0.49 -4.43 1.87
C HIS A 35 1.59 -3.69 1.12
N CYS A 36 1.82 -2.43 1.47
CA CYS A 36 3.06 -1.74 1.16
C CYS A 36 3.54 -0.93 2.36
N HIS A 37 4.86 -0.70 2.41
CA HIS A 37 5.48 0.23 3.34
C HIS A 37 6.38 1.15 2.53
N ILE A 38 6.30 2.46 2.80
CA ILE A 38 6.92 3.50 1.96
C ILE A 38 8.04 4.28 2.63
N GLY A 39 8.33 4.02 3.91
CA GLY A 39 9.44 4.64 4.62
C GLY A 39 9.10 4.97 6.07
N SER A 40 9.93 5.81 6.68
CA SER A 40 9.80 6.24 8.07
C SER A 40 9.92 7.76 8.19
N GLN A 41 9.41 8.32 9.28
CA GLN A 41 9.38 9.76 9.53
C GLN A 41 8.77 10.60 8.40
N ILE A 42 7.71 10.07 7.77
CA ILE A 42 6.99 10.73 6.70
C ILE A 42 6.01 11.73 7.30
N THR A 43 6.26 13.01 7.07
CA THR A 43 5.43 14.11 7.60
C THR A 43 4.50 14.72 6.55
N ASP A 44 4.70 14.44 5.26
CA ASP A 44 3.82 14.85 4.16
C ASP A 44 2.84 13.72 3.81
N ILE A 45 1.60 14.08 3.43
CA ILE A 45 0.54 13.17 3.02
C ILE A 45 0.75 12.66 1.58
N LYS A 46 1.38 13.45 0.70
CA LYS A 46 1.54 13.15 -0.73
C LYS A 46 2.13 11.76 -1.02
N PRO A 47 3.17 11.27 -0.33
CA PRO A 47 3.70 9.92 -0.56
C PRO A 47 2.65 8.82 -0.34
N TYR A 48 1.79 8.96 0.68
CA TYR A 48 0.68 8.02 0.93
C TYR A 48 -0.34 8.04 -0.22
N LEU A 49 -0.65 9.21 -0.79
CA LEU A 49 -1.57 9.32 -1.94
C LEU A 49 -0.99 8.67 -3.20
N VAL A 50 0.32 8.81 -3.44
CA VAL A 50 0.97 8.11 -4.55
C VAL A 50 0.96 6.60 -4.33
N ALA A 51 1.20 6.15 -3.09
CA ALA A 51 1.19 4.74 -2.73
C ALA A 51 -0.20 4.13 -2.92
N VAL A 52 -1.25 4.73 -2.36
CA VAL A 52 -2.62 4.20 -2.45
C VAL A 52 -3.08 4.09 -3.90
N ARG A 53 -2.81 5.08 -4.75
CA ARG A 53 -3.15 5.02 -6.19
C ARG A 53 -2.47 3.86 -6.90
N ARG A 54 -1.17 3.65 -6.64
CA ARG A 54 -0.41 2.54 -7.23
C ARG A 54 -0.96 1.18 -6.78
N MET A 55 -1.27 1.05 -5.49
CA MET A 55 -1.76 -0.20 -4.93
C MET A 55 -3.19 -0.52 -5.37
N VAL A 56 -4.10 0.46 -5.39
CA VAL A 56 -5.46 0.29 -5.92
C VAL A 56 -5.41 -0.06 -7.41
N GLY A 57 -4.53 0.57 -8.19
CA GLY A 57 -4.32 0.22 -9.60
C GLY A 57 -3.76 -1.19 -9.81
N LEU A 58 -3.08 -1.77 -8.81
CA LEU A 58 -2.68 -3.17 -8.82
C LEU A 58 -3.86 -4.09 -8.45
N MET A 59 -4.64 -3.74 -7.42
CA MET A 59 -5.86 -4.48 -7.06
C MET A 59 -6.85 -4.56 -8.23
N ALA A 60 -7.02 -3.47 -8.97
CA ALA A 60 -7.85 -3.45 -10.18
C ALA A 60 -7.34 -4.44 -11.23
N ARG A 61 -6.02 -4.46 -11.51
CA ARG A 61 -5.42 -5.43 -12.44
C ARG A 61 -5.61 -6.87 -12.02
N ILE A 62 -5.49 -7.15 -10.71
CA ILE A 62 -5.71 -8.50 -10.15
C ILE A 62 -7.18 -8.91 -10.31
N LYS A 63 -8.11 -7.99 -10.08
CA LYS A 63 -9.54 -8.22 -10.34
C LYS A 63 -9.78 -8.55 -11.80
N ASP A 64 -9.18 -7.79 -12.72
CA ASP A 64 -9.36 -8.03 -14.16
C ASP A 64 -8.75 -9.37 -14.61
N SER A 65 -7.60 -9.78 -14.04
CA SER A 65 -6.91 -11.02 -14.46
C SER A 65 -7.37 -12.28 -13.74
N HIS A 66 -7.88 -12.18 -12.51
CA HIS A 66 -8.25 -13.32 -11.67
C HIS A 66 -9.71 -13.33 -11.21
N GLY A 67 -10.47 -12.26 -11.43
CA GLY A 67 -11.86 -12.14 -10.97
C GLY A 67 -12.00 -11.95 -9.46
N VAL A 68 -10.90 -11.66 -8.74
CA VAL A 68 -10.87 -11.54 -7.27
C VAL A 68 -10.82 -10.08 -6.84
N THR A 69 -11.63 -9.71 -5.85
CA THR A 69 -11.57 -8.40 -5.20
C THR A 69 -11.15 -8.59 -3.75
N PHE A 70 -10.17 -7.80 -3.31
CA PHE A 70 -9.70 -7.84 -1.93
C PHE A 70 -10.40 -6.79 -1.07
N ALA A 71 -10.62 -7.13 0.20
CA ALA A 71 -11.27 -6.25 1.16
C ALA A 71 -10.30 -5.24 1.79
N GLU A 72 -9.00 -5.55 1.80
CA GLU A 72 -8.02 -4.82 2.59
C GLU A 72 -6.87 -4.27 1.74
N LEU A 73 -6.45 -3.04 2.06
CA LEU A 73 -5.21 -2.45 1.60
C LEU A 73 -4.50 -1.83 2.80
N ASP A 74 -3.34 -2.38 3.13
CA ASP A 74 -2.47 -1.85 4.19
C ASP A 74 -1.36 -0.97 3.59
N LEU A 75 -1.32 0.29 3.99
CA LEU A 75 -0.30 1.27 3.56
C LEU A 75 0.91 1.33 4.51
N GLY A 76 0.92 0.47 5.52
CA GLY A 76 1.97 0.36 6.52
C GLY A 76 2.07 1.58 7.43
N GLY A 77 3.15 1.61 8.22
CA GLY A 77 3.44 2.71 9.13
C GLY A 77 4.32 3.80 8.55
N GLY A 78 5.19 4.36 9.38
CA GLY A 78 6.16 5.38 8.99
C GLY A 78 5.72 6.82 9.23
N HIS A 79 4.56 7.02 9.86
CA HIS A 79 4.03 8.33 10.22
C HIS A 79 5.04 9.12 11.06
N GLY A 80 5.42 10.30 10.59
CA GLY A 80 6.42 11.12 11.26
C GLY A 80 5.89 11.79 12.52
N VAL A 81 6.70 11.78 13.57
CA VAL A 81 6.46 12.52 14.81
C VAL A 81 7.52 13.62 14.96
N ALA A 82 7.15 14.68 15.69
CA ALA A 82 8.10 15.72 16.08
C ALA A 82 8.94 15.21 17.26
N TYR A 83 10.25 15.06 17.08
CA TYR A 83 11.14 14.67 18.16
C TYR A 83 11.51 15.87 19.04
N ARG A 84 11.51 17.07 18.46
CA ARG A 84 11.75 18.34 19.16
C ARG A 84 10.61 19.32 18.96
N PRO A 85 10.42 20.28 19.89
CA PRO A 85 9.49 21.37 19.69
C PRO A 85 9.75 22.10 18.37
N GLY A 86 8.69 22.31 17.58
CA GLY A 86 8.75 23.01 16.29
C GLY A 86 9.10 22.14 15.07
N GLU A 87 9.44 20.86 15.27
CA GLU A 87 9.59 19.93 14.14
C GLU A 87 8.22 19.52 13.56
N PRO A 88 8.13 19.26 12.26
CA PRO A 88 6.90 18.80 11.64
C PRO A 88 6.53 17.39 12.12
N ALA A 89 5.25 17.14 12.27
CA ALA A 89 4.66 15.82 12.47
C ALA A 89 3.56 15.61 11.44
N LEU A 90 3.29 14.36 11.09
CA LEU A 90 2.15 14.03 10.27
C LEU A 90 0.86 14.27 11.07
N ASP A 91 -0.13 14.89 10.45
CA ASP A 91 -1.50 14.96 10.99
C ASP A 91 -2.27 13.70 10.57
N PRO A 92 -2.57 12.76 11.49
CA PRO A 92 -3.28 11.52 11.15
C PRO A 92 -4.72 11.77 10.69
N THR A 93 -5.36 12.85 11.19
CA THR A 93 -6.73 13.19 10.81
C THR A 93 -6.79 13.72 9.39
N ALA A 94 -5.84 14.60 9.02
CA ALA A 94 -5.72 15.08 7.66
C ALA A 94 -5.34 13.95 6.69
N LEU A 95 -4.44 13.04 7.09
CA LEU A 95 -4.11 11.85 6.30
C LEU A 95 -5.36 10.99 6.04
N ALA A 96 -6.09 10.61 7.09
CA ALA A 96 -7.27 9.77 6.97
C ALA A 96 -8.32 10.40 6.04
N ARG A 97 -8.64 11.69 6.24
CA ARG A 97 -9.56 12.43 5.37
C ARG A 97 -9.13 12.43 3.92
N ARG A 98 -7.84 12.66 3.65
CA ARG A 98 -7.34 12.75 2.28
C ARG A 98 -7.31 11.39 1.59
N LEU A 99 -6.96 10.32 2.32
CA LEU A 99 -7.01 8.95 1.80
C LEU A 99 -8.45 8.52 1.49
N THR A 100 -9.40 8.80 2.38
CA THR A 100 -10.81 8.50 2.12
C THR A 100 -11.31 9.23 0.88
N ALA A 101 -11.03 10.54 0.77
CA ALA A 101 -11.43 11.32 -0.40
C ALA A 101 -10.83 10.78 -1.71
N GLU A 102 -9.57 10.33 -1.68
CA GLU A 102 -8.88 9.75 -2.84
C GLU A 102 -9.48 8.41 -3.28
N LEU A 103 -10.00 7.61 -2.35
CA LEU A 103 -10.62 6.30 -2.63
C LEU A 103 -12.06 6.41 -3.12
N THR A 104 -12.74 7.53 -2.84
CA THR A 104 -14.14 7.77 -3.22
C THR A 104 -14.31 8.72 -4.41
N ALA A 105 -13.20 9.23 -4.97
CA ALA A 105 -13.19 10.10 -6.14
C ALA A 105 -13.35 9.28 -7.44
#